data_AF-A0A9P9AAZ7-F1
#
_entry.id   AF-A0A9P9AAZ7-F1
#
_cell.length_a   1.000
_cell.length_b   1.000
_cell.length_c   1.000
_cell.angle_alpha   90.00
_cell.angle_beta   90.00
_cell.angle_gamma   90.00
#
_symmetry.space_group_name_H-M   'P 1'
#
loop_
_entity.id
_entity.type
_entity.pdbx_description
1 polymer ?
#
loop_
_entity_poly.entity_id
_entity_poly.type
_entity_poly.pdbx_seq_one_letter_code
_entity_poly.pdbx_strand_id
1 'polypeptide(L)' 'MTFFFGFNFNETVAVLPSCVDDEHPPKYEPISCGDWCNKRLAMVRLAKKGL' A
#
# COMPACT_ATOMS: atom_id res chain seq x y z
N MET A 1 3.45 13.20 19.62
CA MET A 1 2.34 12.98 18.66
C MET A 1 2.92 12.27 17.45
N THR A 2 2.35 11.15 17.00
CA THR A 2 2.82 10.46 15.79
C THR A 2 2.08 10.98 14.56
N PHE A 3 2.82 11.42 13.55
CA PHE A 3 2.29 11.84 12.26
C PHE A 3 2.74 10.83 11.20
N PHE A 4 1.80 10.30 10.43
CA PHE A 4 2.08 9.33 9.36
C PHE A 4 1.87 10.00 8.01
N PHE A 5 2.94 10.11 7.23
CA PHE A 5 2.91 10.67 5.88
C PHE A 5 2.61 9.56 4.86
N GLY A 6 1.89 9.91 3.80
CA GLY A 6 1.52 8.99 2.74
C GLY A 6 0.95 9.71 1.53
N PHE A 7 0.60 8.93 0.52
CA PHE A 7 -0.06 9.43 -0.68
C PHE A 7 -1.51 9.85 -0.40
N ASN A 8 -2.06 10.67 -1.30
CA ASN A 8 -3.48 11.02 -1.27
C ASN A 8 -4.33 9.74 -1.36
N PHE A 9 -5.41 9.68 -0.57
CA PHE A 9 -6.24 8.50 -0.40
C PHE A 9 -6.94 8.05 -1.69
N ASN A 10 -7.23 9.00 -2.58
CA ASN A 10 -7.89 8.74 -3.86
C ASN A 10 -6.91 8.33 -4.98
N GLU A 11 -5.61 8.23 -4.68
CA GLU A 11 -4.60 7.90 -5.68
C GLU A 11 -4.31 6.39 -5.75
N THR A 12 -3.80 5.99 -6.91
CA THR A 12 -3.24 4.66 -7.14
C THR A 12 -1.72 4.76 -7.17
N VAL A 13 -1.04 3.80 -6.55
CA VAL A 13 0.43 3.70 -6.58
C VAL A 13 0.86 2.42 -7.27
N ALA A 14 1.92 2.54 -8.08
CA ALA A 14 2.51 1.45 -8.85
C ALA A 14 4.04 1.52 -8.79
N VAL A 15 4.71 0.46 -9.25
CA VAL A 15 6.15 0.47 -9.44
C VAL A 15 6.50 1.53 -10.48
N LEU A 16 7.52 2.35 -10.20
CA LEU A 16 7.93 3.41 -11.11
C LEU A 16 8.48 2.81 -12.42
N PRO A 17 8.21 3.43 -13.58
CA PRO A 17 8.72 2.96 -14.86
C PRO A 17 10.25 2.87 -14.92
N SER A 18 10.95 3.74 -14.19
CA SER A 18 12.41 3.74 -14.10
C SER A 18 12.99 2.59 -13.26
N CYS A 19 12.14 1.79 -12.62
CA CYS A 19 12.52 0.69 -11.74
C CYS A 19 12.14 -0.69 -12.32
N VAL A 20 11.73 -0.75 -13.60
CA VAL A 20 11.35 -1.98 -14.29
C VAL A 20 12.06 -2.08 -15.63
N ASP A 21 12.42 -3.31 -15.99
CA ASP A 21 12.96 -3.69 -17.29
C ASP A 21 12.61 -5.16 -17.59
N ASP A 22 13.12 -5.69 -18.72
CA ASP A 22 12.81 -7.04 -19.18
C ASP A 22 13.32 -8.13 -18.23
N GLU A 23 14.41 -7.86 -17.50
CA GLU A 23 14.99 -8.78 -16.52
C GLU A 23 14.36 -8.59 -15.11
N HIS A 24 13.83 -7.40 -14.84
CA HIS A 24 13.28 -6.97 -13.55
C HIS A 24 11.84 -6.43 -13.70
N PRO A 25 10.85 -7.31 -13.93
CA PRO A 25 9.46 -6.89 -14.06
C PRO A 25 8.88 -6.41 -12.71
N PRO A 26 7.80 -5.61 -12.73
CA PRO A 26 7.12 -5.20 -11.51
C PRO A 26 6.61 -6.42 -10.74
N LYS A 27 6.92 -6.48 -9.45
CA LYS A 27 6.50 -7.58 -8.56
C LYS A 27 5.07 -7.45 -8.06
N TYR A 28 4.49 -6.26 -8.17
CA TYR A 28 3.20 -5.93 -7.60
C TYR A 28 2.38 -5.15 -8.62
N GLU A 29 1.10 -5.49 -8.68
CA GLU A 29 0.11 -4.70 -9.42
C GLU A 29 -0.13 -3.34 -8.74
N PRO A 30 -0.57 -2.33 -9.50
CA PRO A 30 -1.00 -1.05 -8.95
C PRO A 30 -2.08 -1.25 -7.86
N ILE A 31 -2.01 -0.47 -6.79
CA ILE A 31 -2.97 -0.53 -5.68
C ILE A 31 -3.57 0.84 -5.38
N SER A 32 -4.85 0.85 -4.99
CA SER A 32 -5.51 2.02 -4.41
C SER A 32 -4.95 2.30 -3.02
N CYS A 33 -4.52 3.55 -2.78
CA CYS A 33 -3.98 3.96 -1.48
C CYS A 33 -5.02 3.83 -0.38
N GLY A 34 -6.26 4.19 -0.69
CA GLY A 34 -7.35 4.14 0.27
C GLY A 34 -7.70 2.73 0.72
N ASP A 35 -7.80 1.81 -0.24
CA ASP A 35 -8.10 0.40 0.05
C ASP A 35 -6.96 -0.25 0.84
N TRP A 36 -5.71 0.09 0.50
CA TRP A 36 -4.55 -0.40 1.24
C TRP A 36 -4.57 0.06 2.70
N CYS A 37 -4.78 1.36 2.97
CA CYS A 37 -4.86 1.89 4.32
C CYS A 37 -5.97 1.20 5.14
N ASN A 38 -7.16 1.04 4.54
CA ASN A 38 -8.27 0.35 5.19
C ASN A 38 -7.93 -1.11 5.52
N LYS A 39 -7.31 -1.84 4.58
CA LYS A 39 -6.85 -3.22 4.80
C LYS A 39 -5.84 -3.32 5.95
N ARG A 40 -4.85 -2.42 6.00
CA ARG A 40 -3.83 -2.41 7.07
C ARG A 40 -4.46 -2.10 8.44
N LEU A 41 -5.35 -1.13 8.51
CA LEU A 41 -6.05 -0.79 9.76
C LEU A 41 -6.94 -1.93 10.23
N ALA A 42 -7.64 -2.61 9.31
CA ALA A 42 -8.43 -3.80 9.64
C ALA A 42 -7.56 -4.92 10.23
N MET A 43 -6.41 -5.22 9.63
CA MET A 43 -5.49 -6.24 10.15
C MET A 43 -4.99 -5.92 11.56
N VAL A 44 -4.62 -4.66 11.84
CA VAL A 44 -4.20 -4.27 13.19
C VAL A 44 -5.35 -4.39 14.20
N ARG A 45 -6.58 -4.05 13.79
CA ARG A 45 -7.77 -4.21 14.64
C ARG A 45 -8.08 -5.68 14.92
N LEU A 46 -7.90 -6.57 13.95
CA LEU A 46 -8.08 -8.01 14.12
C LEU A 46 -7.01 -8.62 15.02
N ALA A 47 -5.74 -8.26 14.82
CA ALA A 47 -4.63 -8.71 15.68
C ALA A 47 -4.84 -8.28 17.15
N LYS A 48 -5.41 -7.09 17.39
CA LYS A 48 -5.78 -6.64 18.74
C LYS A 48 -6.96 -7.42 19.35
N LYS A 49 -7.77 -8.09 18.54
CA LYS A 49 -8.88 -8.93 19.01
C LYS A 49 -8.46 -10.38 19.31
N GLY A 50 -7.18 -10.73 19.18
CA GLY A 50 -6.67 -12.06 19.51
C GLY A 50 -7.09 -13.16 18.53
N LEU A 51 -7.43 -12.76 17.29
CA LEU A 51 -7.64 -13.65 16.15
C LEU A 51 -6.37 -13.73 15.29
#